data_AF-A0AAV9RZ95-F1
#
_entry.id   AF-A0AAV9RZ95-F1
#
_cell.length_a   1.000
_cell.length_b   1.000
_cell.length_c   1.000
_cell.angle_alpha   90.00
_cell.angle_beta   90.00
_cell.angle_gamma   90.00
#
_symmetry.space_group_name_H-M   'P 1'
#
loop_
_entity.id
_entity.type
_entity.pdbx_description
1 polymer ?
#
loop_
_entity_poly.entity_id
_entity_poly.type
_entity_poly.pdbx_seq_one_letter_code
_entity_poly.pdbx_strand_id
1 'polypeptide(L)'
;MGKNKTSKTKEAEKQADKTGHNLSKKKYKGDGKPKKAKQEDHLQHIPFRLREIMKSKDKMKTESLGSKKLKKAISLQSKPEDALDEDIAVPRFRRGKKESVGAYIRRMENETKHVLFLTNNQVERKPELDLDKQDMPAGKGKSEKKEYAKMRLNKLQQKKLDRQEDKIEKELLIDNVPFGEVSMAPPSLCTKPKKAPVKTEKASRELLLNSLLGHTVASTAKPSMARQRLMEEERQRAVEAYRLLKKQKQQEQQTRSANLGKLLNLQ
;
A
#
# COMPACT_ATOMS: atom_id res chain seq x y z
N MET A 1 66.55 -30.32 -25.84
CA MET A 1 66.93 -30.51 -24.42
C MET A 1 65.64 -30.44 -23.60
N GLY A 2 65.27 -31.54 -22.92
CA GLY A 2 64.08 -31.78 -22.05
C GLY A 2 62.70 -31.69 -22.75
N LYS A 3 61.89 -32.73 -23.02
CA LYS A 3 61.46 -33.95 -22.28
C LYS A 3 61.05 -33.60 -20.84
N ASN A 4 59.80 -33.82 -20.38
CA ASN A 4 59.18 -35.14 -20.19
C ASN A 4 57.63 -35.10 -20.20
N LYS A 5 57.06 -36.21 -20.66
CA LYS A 5 55.68 -36.67 -20.53
C LYS A 5 55.47 -37.27 -19.14
N THR A 6 54.23 -37.32 -18.62
CA THR A 6 53.52 -38.57 -18.30
C THR A 6 52.08 -38.33 -17.81
N SER A 7 51.20 -39.11 -18.43
CA SER A 7 49.83 -39.47 -18.06
C SER A 7 49.76 -40.32 -16.78
N LYS A 8 48.61 -40.30 -16.08
CA LYS A 8 47.85 -41.52 -15.70
C LYS A 8 46.52 -41.19 -15.01
N THR A 9 45.45 -41.67 -15.64
CA THR A 9 44.15 -42.02 -15.05
C THR A 9 44.28 -43.20 -14.08
N LYS A 10 43.45 -43.24 -13.04
CA LYS A 10 42.95 -44.48 -12.41
C LYS A 10 41.51 -44.28 -11.90
N GLU A 11 40.65 -45.20 -12.29
CA GLU A 11 39.29 -45.42 -11.80
C GLU A 11 39.28 -46.30 -10.53
N ALA A 12 38.10 -46.29 -9.87
CA ALA A 12 37.51 -47.28 -8.96
C ALA A 12 38.20 -47.48 -7.59
N GLU A 13 37.55 -47.76 -6.45
CA GLU A 13 36.29 -48.47 -6.20
C GLU A 13 35.85 -48.23 -4.72
N LYS A 14 34.52 -48.22 -4.48
CA LYS A 14 33.72 -48.54 -3.27
C LYS A 14 34.32 -48.41 -1.85
N GLN A 15 33.54 -47.82 -0.94
CA GLN A 15 32.73 -48.57 0.04
C GLN A 15 31.77 -47.65 0.81
N ALA A 16 30.60 -48.21 1.11
CA ALA A 16 29.59 -47.63 1.98
C ALA A 16 30.05 -47.71 3.45
N ASP A 17 29.66 -46.75 4.28
CA ASP A 17 29.01 -47.09 5.55
C ASP A 17 28.29 -45.93 6.23
N LYS A 18 27.25 -46.36 6.95
CA LYS A 18 26.23 -45.64 7.69
C LYS A 18 26.81 -44.71 8.76
N THR A 19 26.18 -43.57 9.01
CA THR A 19 25.44 -43.26 10.26
C THR A 19 25.12 -41.77 10.36
N GLY A 20 23.88 -41.46 10.74
CA GLY A 20 23.38 -40.10 10.89
C GLY A 20 24.08 -39.37 12.03
N HIS A 21 24.70 -38.24 11.73
CA HIS A 21 25.19 -37.31 12.73
C HIS A 21 24.20 -36.15 12.87
N ASN A 22 23.51 -36.13 14.01
CA ASN A 22 22.72 -35.00 14.48
C ASN A 22 23.61 -33.75 14.52
N LEU A 23 23.36 -32.78 13.65
CA LEU A 23 23.96 -31.45 13.73
C LEU A 23 23.22 -30.66 14.81
N SER A 24 23.77 -30.69 16.02
CA SER A 24 23.35 -29.84 17.12
C SER A 24 23.40 -28.37 16.70
N LYS A 25 22.31 -27.65 16.95
CA LYS A 25 22.17 -26.21 16.68
C LYS A 25 23.14 -25.41 17.53
N LYS A 26 24.38 -25.22 17.07
CA LYS A 26 25.32 -24.26 17.65
C LYS A 26 24.86 -22.85 17.26
N LYS A 27 24.17 -22.17 18.18
CA LYS A 27 23.83 -20.75 18.01
C LYS A 27 25.12 -19.93 18.06
N TYR A 28 25.47 -19.29 16.96
CA TYR A 28 26.47 -18.22 16.97
C TYR A 28 25.85 -17.00 17.68
N LYS A 29 26.38 -16.65 18.85
CA LYS A 29 26.20 -15.34 19.48
C LYS A 29 27.08 -14.36 18.71
N GLY A 30 26.49 -13.64 17.76
CA GLY A 30 27.14 -12.55 17.05
C GLY A 30 26.89 -11.23 17.76
N ASP A 31 27.67 -10.92 18.79
CA ASP A 31 27.80 -9.55 19.29
C ASP A 31 28.75 -8.80 18.36
N GLY A 32 28.18 -8.21 17.32
CA GLY A 32 28.91 -7.42 16.34
C GLY A 32 27.99 -6.42 15.67
N LYS A 33 27.97 -5.18 16.17
CA LYS A 33 27.39 -4.05 15.46
C LYS A 33 28.02 -4.00 14.06
N PRO A 34 27.26 -4.11 12.95
CA PRO A 34 27.86 -3.95 11.64
C PRO A 34 28.35 -2.50 11.50
N LYS A 35 29.65 -2.35 11.22
CA LYS A 35 30.24 -1.07 10.81
C LYS A 35 29.42 -0.54 9.62
N LYS A 36 28.90 0.69 9.72
CA LYS A 36 28.14 1.39 8.67
C LYS A 36 29.00 1.81 7.47
N ALA A 37 29.98 1.00 7.09
CA ALA A 37 30.79 1.22 5.90
C ALA A 37 30.35 0.18 4.86
N LYS A 38 29.89 0.63 3.69
CA LYS A 38 29.37 -0.16 2.55
C LYS A 38 27.91 -0.61 2.60
N GLN A 39 27.04 0.04 3.38
CA GLN A 39 25.60 -0.25 3.31
C GLN A 39 24.98 0.20 1.97
N GLU A 40 25.60 1.17 1.30
CA GLU A 40 25.15 1.72 0.02
C GLU A 40 25.40 0.78 -1.17
N ASP A 41 26.50 -0.01 -1.16
CA ASP A 41 26.85 -0.92 -2.26
C ASP A 41 25.81 -2.04 -2.47
N HIS A 42 25.27 -2.58 -1.38
CA HIS A 42 24.28 -3.66 -1.46
C HIS A 42 22.93 -3.19 -1.97
N LEU A 43 22.56 -1.92 -1.73
CA LEU A 43 21.29 -1.36 -2.17
C LEU A 43 21.25 -1.15 -3.70
N GLN A 44 22.41 -0.98 -4.34
CA GLN A 44 22.52 -0.78 -5.79
C GLN A 44 22.16 -2.05 -6.58
N HIS A 45 22.44 -3.23 -6.02
CA HIS A 45 22.15 -4.53 -6.63
C HIS A 45 20.69 -4.98 -6.42
N ILE A 46 19.98 -4.33 -5.49
CA ILE A 46 18.56 -4.59 -5.22
C ILE A 46 17.72 -3.80 -6.23
N PRO A 47 16.68 -4.41 -6.84
CA PRO A 47 15.75 -3.70 -7.70
C PRO A 47 15.19 -2.45 -7.00
N PHE A 48 15.21 -1.32 -7.69
CA PHE A 48 14.73 0.00 -7.33
C PHE A 48 13.35 -0.08 -6.67
N ARG A 49 12.42 -0.85 -7.23
CA ARG A 49 11.09 -1.00 -6.61
C ARG A 49 11.16 -1.57 -5.20
N LEU A 50 12.01 -2.57 -4.97
CA LEU A 50 12.24 -3.13 -3.64
C LEU A 50 13.04 -2.17 -2.75
N ARG A 51 14.03 -1.48 -3.32
CA ARG A 51 14.84 -0.44 -2.66
C ARG A 51 13.95 0.70 -2.14
N GLU A 52 12.98 1.17 -2.92
CA GLU A 52 12.04 2.22 -2.56
C GLU A 52 11.08 1.78 -1.44
N ILE A 53 10.59 0.54 -1.49
CA ILE A 53 9.75 -0.04 -0.43
C ILE A 53 10.54 -0.13 0.88
N MET A 54 11.79 -0.59 0.84
CA MET A 54 12.65 -0.65 2.03
C MET A 54 12.89 0.75 2.60
N LYS A 55 13.30 1.72 1.76
CA LYS A 55 13.49 3.12 2.17
C LYS A 55 12.22 3.72 2.79
N SER A 56 11.04 3.44 2.22
CA SER A 56 9.76 3.94 2.73
C SER A 56 9.38 3.30 4.06
N LYS A 57 9.63 1.99 4.23
CA LYS A 57 9.44 1.30 5.51
C LYS A 57 10.35 1.86 6.60
N ASP A 58 11.60 2.16 6.29
CA ASP A 58 12.54 2.72 7.26
C ASP A 58 12.14 4.16 7.65
N LYS A 59 11.69 4.98 6.69
CA LYS A 59 11.09 6.29 6.97
C LYS A 59 9.86 6.19 7.85
N MET A 60 8.95 5.25 7.59
CA MET A 60 7.77 5.06 8.44
C MET A 60 8.16 4.62 9.85
N LYS A 61 9.19 3.77 10.01
CA LYS A 61 9.69 3.37 11.33
C LYS A 61 10.30 4.57 12.08
N THR A 62 11.06 5.43 11.41
CA THR A 62 11.66 6.62 12.04
C THR A 62 10.63 7.72 12.31
N GLU A 63 9.71 7.97 11.38
CA GLU A 63 8.66 9.00 11.50
C GLU A 63 7.55 8.59 12.48
N SER A 64 7.27 7.29 12.66
CA SER A 64 6.31 6.80 13.65
C SER A 64 6.70 7.13 15.11
N LEU A 65 7.94 7.55 15.34
CA LEU A 65 8.44 7.96 16.66
C LEU A 65 8.20 9.44 16.99
N GLY A 66 7.46 10.17 16.16
CA GLY A 66 6.81 11.42 16.57
C GLY A 66 6.90 12.53 15.54
N SER A 67 5.78 12.86 14.88
CA SER A 67 5.43 14.23 14.47
C SER A 67 4.18 14.26 13.58
N LYS A 68 3.00 14.24 14.19
CA LYS A 68 1.77 14.73 13.55
C LYS A 68 1.63 16.22 13.86
N LYS A 69 2.18 17.11 13.03
CA LYS A 69 1.80 18.53 13.03
C LYS A 69 1.34 18.97 11.64
N LEU A 70 0.03 19.15 11.56
CA LEU A 70 -0.74 19.62 10.41
C LEU A 70 -0.33 21.04 10.03
N LYS A 71 0.05 21.25 8.76
CA LYS A 71 0.12 22.58 8.14
C LYS A 71 -1.18 22.79 7.37
N LYS A 72 -1.97 23.80 7.74
CA LYS A 72 -3.07 24.30 6.90
C LYS A 72 -2.97 25.82 6.84
N ALA A 73 -2.54 26.31 5.70
CA ALA A 73 -2.58 27.72 5.33
C ALA A 73 -3.98 28.06 4.82
N ILE A 74 -4.56 29.15 5.29
CA ILE A 74 -5.72 29.77 4.66
C ILE A 74 -5.43 31.26 4.55
N SER A 75 -5.25 31.68 3.30
CA SER A 75 -5.27 33.06 2.83
C SER A 75 -6.66 33.65 3.10
N LEU A 76 -6.74 34.77 3.79
CA LEU A 76 -7.93 35.62 3.78
C LEU A 76 -7.49 37.05 3.46
N GLN A 77 -8.00 37.54 2.34
CA GLN A 77 -7.90 38.92 1.91
C GLN A 77 -8.82 39.79 2.77
N SER A 78 -8.30 40.92 3.24
CA SER A 78 -9.09 42.08 3.63
C SER A 78 -8.42 43.33 3.06
N LYS A 79 -9.21 44.17 2.41
CA LYS A 79 -8.81 45.41 1.73
C LYS A 79 -8.24 46.46 2.71
N PRO A 80 -7.40 47.40 2.23
CA PRO A 80 -6.85 48.47 3.04
C PRO A 80 -7.82 49.66 3.09
N GLU A 81 -7.92 50.29 4.26
CA GLU A 81 -8.41 51.66 4.44
C GLU A 81 -7.27 52.42 5.13
N ASP A 82 -7.00 53.62 4.64
CA ASP A 82 -5.79 54.40 4.80
C ASP A 82 -5.56 54.90 6.24
N ALA A 83 -4.32 54.79 6.73
CA ALA A 83 -3.60 55.85 7.43
C ALA A 83 -2.17 55.40 7.77
N LEU A 84 -1.25 56.35 7.57
CA LEU A 84 0.19 56.24 7.68
C LEU A 84 0.65 56.13 9.14
N ASP A 85 0.46 54.98 9.77
CA ASP A 85 1.12 54.68 11.04
C ASP A 85 1.99 53.45 10.89
N GLU A 86 3.28 53.69 11.08
CA GLU A 86 4.35 52.70 11.08
C GLU A 86 4.24 51.71 12.27
N ASP A 87 3.24 51.90 13.13
CA ASP A 87 2.98 51.13 14.33
C ASP A 87 1.84 50.12 14.15
N ILE A 88 2.06 48.92 14.70
CA ILE A 88 1.11 47.81 14.59
C ILE A 88 -0.13 48.15 15.41
N ALA A 89 -1.27 48.27 14.75
CA ALA A 89 -2.55 48.48 15.41
C ALA A 89 -2.81 47.35 16.43
N VAL A 90 -2.92 47.71 17.72
CA VAL A 90 -3.17 46.78 18.82
C VAL A 90 -4.68 46.45 18.88
N PRO A 91 -5.10 45.20 18.60
CA PRO A 91 -6.50 44.84 18.61
C PRO A 91 -7.09 44.88 20.03
N ARG A 92 -8.31 45.43 20.16
CA ARG A 92 -9.03 45.46 21.43
C ARG A 92 -9.93 44.23 21.56
N PHE A 93 -9.50 43.25 22.34
CA PHE A 93 -10.25 42.00 22.51
C PHE A 93 -11.43 42.16 23.48
N ARG A 94 -12.64 42.31 22.93
CA ARG A 94 -13.90 42.18 23.66
C ARG A 94 -14.79 41.15 22.97
N ARG A 95 -15.49 40.31 23.75
CA ARG A 95 -16.42 39.31 23.21
C ARG A 95 -17.69 40.00 22.71
N GLY A 96 -18.10 39.69 21.48
CA GLY A 96 -19.34 40.23 20.92
C GLY A 96 -20.57 39.66 21.61
N LYS A 97 -21.69 40.41 21.64
CA LYS A 97 -22.95 40.00 22.30
C LYS A 97 -23.53 38.69 21.74
N LYS A 98 -23.33 38.43 20.44
CA LYS A 98 -23.82 37.24 19.71
C LYS A 98 -22.74 36.19 19.46
N GLU A 99 -21.54 36.39 20.00
CA GLU A 99 -20.39 35.53 19.73
C GLU A 99 -20.28 34.41 20.77
N SER A 100 -20.07 33.18 20.30
CA SER A 100 -19.78 32.06 21.20
C SER A 100 -18.37 32.17 21.80
N VAL A 101 -18.16 31.58 22.98
CA VAL A 101 -16.84 31.58 23.65
C VAL A 101 -15.74 31.06 22.73
N GLY A 102 -16.02 29.96 22.01
CA GLY A 102 -15.06 29.36 21.08
C GLY A 102 -14.74 30.25 19.87
N ALA A 103 -15.72 30.99 19.34
CA ALA A 103 -15.49 31.94 18.24
C ALA A 103 -14.62 33.11 18.70
N TYR A 104 -14.86 33.63 19.91
CA TYR A 104 -14.05 34.69 20.51
C TYR A 104 -12.59 34.28 20.67
N ILE A 105 -12.35 33.10 21.26
CA ILE A 105 -10.98 32.58 21.45
C ILE A 105 -10.27 32.44 20.10
N ARG A 106 -10.95 31.92 19.07
CA ARG A 106 -10.37 31.78 17.72
C ARG A 106 -10.02 33.13 17.08
N ARG A 107 -10.91 34.13 17.20
CA ARG A 107 -10.61 35.49 16.70
C ARG A 107 -9.39 36.06 17.41
N MET A 108 -9.37 35.95 18.73
CA MET A 108 -8.29 36.44 19.57
C MET A 108 -6.96 35.75 19.24
N GLU A 109 -6.95 34.43 19.06
CA GLU A 109 -5.76 33.69 18.62
C GLU A 109 -5.27 34.11 17.23
N ASN A 110 -6.18 34.33 16.28
CA ASN A 110 -5.82 34.71 14.91
C ASN A 110 -5.22 36.11 14.86
N GLU A 111 -5.86 37.09 15.51
CA GLU A 111 -5.36 38.46 15.61
C GLU A 111 -4.03 38.51 16.38
N THR A 112 -3.88 37.73 17.46
CA THR A 112 -2.59 37.63 18.18
C THR A 112 -1.48 37.10 17.29
N LYS A 113 -1.74 36.04 16.51
CA LYS A 113 -0.76 35.50 15.53
C LYS A 113 -0.42 36.53 14.45
N HIS A 114 -1.41 37.32 14.03
CA HIS A 114 -1.23 38.34 13.01
C HIS A 114 -0.36 39.50 13.50
N VAL A 115 -0.65 40.04 14.69
CA VAL A 115 0.18 41.07 15.34
C VAL A 115 1.61 40.55 15.53
N LEU A 116 1.77 39.35 16.08
CA LEU A 116 3.09 38.73 16.26
C LEU A 116 3.84 38.59 14.93
N PHE A 117 3.14 38.22 13.86
CA PHE A 117 3.73 38.18 12.52
C PHE A 117 4.19 39.57 12.08
N LEU A 118 3.36 40.60 12.22
CA LEU A 118 3.75 41.97 11.86
C LEU A 118 4.96 42.43 12.68
N THR A 119 4.98 42.18 13.99
CA THR A 119 6.10 42.54 14.88
C THR A 119 7.39 41.87 14.45
N ASN A 120 7.36 40.58 14.13
CA ASN A 120 8.54 39.85 13.70
C ASN A 120 9.08 40.30 12.33
N ASN A 121 8.26 40.97 11.52
CA ASN A 121 8.66 41.50 10.22
C ASN A 121 9.06 42.98 10.27
N GLN A 122 8.85 43.66 11.40
CA GLN A 122 9.36 45.02 11.58
C GLN A 122 10.86 44.99 11.82
N VAL A 123 11.55 46.01 11.29
CA VAL A 123 12.96 46.26 11.63
C VAL A 123 13.00 46.73 13.08
N GLU A 124 13.96 46.24 13.88
CA GLU A 124 14.16 46.75 15.24
C GLU A 124 14.37 48.26 15.20
N ARG A 125 13.37 49.04 15.62
CA ARG A 125 13.52 50.49 15.76
C ARG A 125 14.51 50.75 16.87
N LYS A 126 15.67 51.28 16.50
CA LYS A 126 16.68 51.81 17.42
C LYS A 126 16.58 53.33 17.39
N PRO A 127 15.65 53.92 18.16
CA PRO A 127 15.43 55.37 18.13
C PRO A 127 16.65 56.18 18.60
N GLU A 128 17.64 55.53 19.21
CA GLU A 128 18.89 56.15 19.69
C GLU A 128 20.04 56.15 18.66
N LEU A 129 19.82 55.68 17.42
CA LEU A 129 20.86 55.54 16.38
C LEU A 129 20.55 56.46 15.17
N ASP A 130 21.51 57.31 14.82
CA ASP A 130 21.43 58.32 13.74
C ASP A 130 20.86 57.76 12.41
N LEU A 131 20.09 58.61 11.73
CA LEU A 131 19.20 58.30 10.59
C LEU A 131 19.88 57.51 9.45
N ASP A 132 21.18 57.68 9.23
CA ASP A 132 21.91 57.04 8.12
C ASP A 132 22.24 55.56 8.32
N LYS A 133 21.93 54.98 9.49
CA LYS A 133 22.21 53.55 9.81
C LYS A 133 20.96 52.70 9.99
N GLN A 134 19.75 53.27 9.84
CA GLN A 134 18.49 52.56 10.06
C GLN A 134 18.02 51.71 8.86
N ASP A 135 18.57 51.93 7.66
CA ASP A 135 18.13 51.29 6.41
C ASP A 135 18.74 49.91 6.12
N MET A 136 19.30 49.21 7.11
CA MET A 136 19.78 47.84 6.91
C MET A 136 18.70 46.83 7.32
N PRO A 137 17.90 46.27 6.39
CA PRO A 137 16.95 45.23 6.73
C PRO A 137 17.72 43.98 7.18
N ALA A 138 17.43 43.51 8.39
CA ALA A 138 17.98 42.29 8.96
C ALA A 138 17.65 41.07 8.07
N GLY A 139 18.61 40.67 7.23
CA GLY A 139 18.46 39.69 6.17
C GLY A 139 18.36 38.24 6.65
N LYS A 140 17.23 37.82 7.23
CA LYS A 140 16.94 36.40 7.53
C LYS A 140 15.69 35.82 6.84
N GLY A 141 14.79 36.64 6.31
CA GLY A 141 13.56 36.16 5.63
C GLY A 141 13.72 35.73 4.16
N LYS A 142 14.75 36.21 3.45
CA LYS A 142 14.97 35.89 2.02
C LYS A 142 15.73 34.57 1.79
N SER A 143 16.37 34.00 2.81
CA SER A 143 17.13 32.74 2.71
C SER A 143 16.21 31.52 2.71
N GLU A 144 15.24 31.44 3.61
CA GLU A 144 14.33 30.28 3.74
C GLU A 144 13.51 30.04 2.46
N LYS A 145 13.03 31.12 1.82
CA LYS A 145 12.30 31.02 0.53
C LYS A 145 13.20 30.51 -0.61
N LYS A 146 14.49 30.89 -0.62
CA LYS A 146 15.48 30.40 -1.58
C LYS A 146 15.83 28.92 -1.32
N GLU A 147 15.93 28.52 -0.06
CA GLU A 147 16.16 27.13 0.34
C GLU A 147 14.98 26.23 -0.04
N TYR A 148 13.75 26.68 0.19
CA TYR A 148 12.56 25.95 -0.22
C TYR A 148 12.49 25.75 -1.73
N ALA A 149 12.83 26.77 -2.51
CA ALA A 149 12.88 26.68 -3.97
C ALA A 149 13.94 25.66 -4.44
N LYS A 150 15.14 25.69 -3.83
CA LYS A 150 16.21 24.71 -4.10
C LYS A 150 15.80 23.28 -3.72
N MET A 151 15.19 23.09 -2.54
CA MET A 151 14.68 21.80 -2.09
C MET A 151 13.62 21.24 -3.05
N ARG A 152 12.69 22.09 -3.52
CA ARG A 152 11.67 21.71 -4.51
C ARG A 152 12.31 21.28 -5.84
N LEU A 153 13.32 22.02 -6.30
CA LEU A 153 14.06 21.70 -7.53
C LEU A 153 14.79 20.36 -7.40
N ASN A 154 15.51 20.15 -6.30
CA ASN A 154 16.23 18.89 -6.03
C ASN A 154 15.26 17.71 -5.98
N LYS A 155 14.08 17.86 -5.36
CA LYS A 155 13.04 16.82 -5.33
C LYS A 155 12.51 16.49 -6.73
N LEU A 156 12.42 17.48 -7.62
CA LEU A 156 11.98 17.27 -9.00
C LEU A 156 13.04 16.52 -9.80
N GLN A 157 14.33 16.85 -9.62
CA GLN A 157 15.45 16.14 -10.24
C GLN A 157 15.52 14.69 -9.77
N GLN A 158 15.43 14.44 -8.45
CA GLN A 158 15.38 13.09 -7.87
C GLN A 158 14.24 12.27 -8.48
N LYS A 159 13.03 12.81 -8.54
CA LYS A 159 11.88 12.15 -9.17
C LYS A 159 12.08 11.80 -10.65
N LYS A 160 12.90 12.55 -11.39
CA LYS A 160 13.22 12.24 -12.79
C LYS A 160 14.19 11.06 -12.88
N LEU A 161 15.21 11.02 -12.02
CA LEU A 161 16.14 9.90 -11.93
C LEU A 161 15.43 8.61 -11.50
N ASP A 162 14.61 8.69 -10.45
CA ASP A 162 13.79 7.58 -9.96
C ASP A 162 12.90 6.99 -11.08
N ARG A 163 12.26 7.86 -11.88
CA ARG A 163 11.44 7.43 -13.04
C ARG A 163 12.26 6.81 -14.17
N GLN A 164 13.52 7.20 -14.34
CA GLN A 164 14.40 6.61 -15.34
C GLN A 164 14.84 5.22 -14.88
N GLU A 165 15.26 5.06 -13.62
CA GLU A 165 15.57 3.75 -13.02
C GLU A 165 14.38 2.79 -13.12
N ASP A 166 13.17 3.24 -12.77
CA ASP A 166 11.92 2.47 -12.91
C ASP A 166 11.66 1.96 -14.33
N LYS A 167 12.00 2.74 -15.35
CA LYS A 167 11.80 2.34 -16.76
C LYS A 167 12.81 1.29 -17.17
N ILE A 168 14.09 1.52 -16.85
CA ILE A 168 15.18 0.58 -17.11
C ILE A 168 14.87 -0.76 -16.46
N GLU A 169 14.36 -0.77 -15.22
CA GLU A 169 13.97 -2.02 -14.56
C GLU A 169 12.81 -2.73 -15.23
N LYS A 170 11.78 -2.00 -15.65
CA LYS A 170 10.67 -2.61 -16.40
C LYS A 170 11.17 -3.25 -17.69
N GLU A 171 12.09 -2.60 -18.39
CA GLU A 171 12.71 -3.15 -19.60
C GLU A 171 13.53 -4.41 -19.29
N LEU A 172 14.31 -4.42 -18.21
CA LEU A 172 15.07 -5.60 -17.76
C LEU A 172 14.19 -6.78 -17.29
N LEU A 173 12.97 -6.50 -16.82
CA LEU A 173 12.01 -7.51 -16.36
C LEU A 173 11.09 -8.04 -17.48
N ILE A 174 11.21 -7.52 -18.70
CA ILE A 174 10.50 -8.05 -19.86
C ILE A 174 11.35 -9.16 -20.48
N ASP A 175 10.90 -10.40 -20.30
CA ASP A 175 11.44 -11.54 -21.02
C ASP A 175 10.66 -11.73 -22.33
N ASN A 176 11.31 -11.47 -23.47
CA ASN A 176 10.68 -11.65 -24.77
C ASN A 176 10.78 -13.13 -25.17
N VAL A 177 9.75 -13.89 -24.82
CA VAL A 177 9.63 -15.29 -25.22
C VAL A 177 8.88 -15.35 -26.55
N PRO A 178 9.46 -15.94 -27.62
CA PRO A 178 8.76 -16.06 -28.89
C PRO A 178 7.51 -16.91 -28.73
N PHE A 179 6.38 -16.40 -29.24
CA PHE A 179 5.11 -17.13 -29.25
C PHE A 179 5.26 -18.39 -30.11
N GLY A 180 5.25 -19.56 -29.48
CA GLY A 180 5.42 -20.86 -30.15
C GLY A 180 6.37 -21.84 -29.45
N GLU A 181 7.32 -21.36 -28.61
CA GLU A 181 8.14 -22.24 -27.76
C GLU A 181 7.46 -22.56 -26.41
N VAL A 182 6.48 -21.75 -26.00
CA VAL A 182 5.53 -22.15 -24.96
C VAL A 182 4.56 -23.14 -25.58
N SER A 183 4.80 -24.44 -25.36
CA SER A 183 3.74 -25.43 -25.51
C SER A 183 2.57 -25.00 -24.63
N MET A 184 1.52 -24.43 -25.23
CA MET A 184 0.27 -24.07 -24.55
C MET A 184 -0.44 -25.32 -24.00
N ALA A 185 -0.11 -26.48 -24.56
CA ALA A 185 -0.45 -27.77 -23.99
C ALA A 185 0.55 -28.11 -22.87
N PRO A 186 0.09 -28.55 -21.68
CA PRO A 186 1.01 -29.09 -20.69
C PRO A 186 1.88 -30.18 -21.35
N PRO A 187 3.19 -30.27 -21.04
CA PRO A 187 4.02 -31.33 -21.58
C PRO A 187 3.36 -32.66 -21.25
N SER A 188 2.92 -33.38 -22.28
CA SER A 188 2.35 -34.70 -22.10
C SER A 188 3.47 -35.61 -21.60
N LEU A 189 3.41 -36.00 -20.33
CA LEU A 189 4.30 -37.00 -19.75
C LEU A 189 3.99 -38.36 -20.40
N CYS A 190 4.42 -38.55 -21.65
CA CYS A 190 4.48 -39.83 -22.33
C CYS A 190 5.74 -40.59 -21.90
N THR A 191 6.11 -40.53 -20.63
CA THR A 191 7.06 -41.47 -20.06
C THR A 191 6.27 -42.75 -19.79
N LYS A 192 6.40 -43.75 -20.68
CA LYS A 192 6.01 -45.11 -20.31
C LYS A 192 6.78 -45.42 -19.01
N PRO A 193 6.11 -45.76 -17.90
CA PRO A 193 6.82 -46.09 -16.67
C PRO A 193 7.73 -47.29 -16.99
N LYS A 194 9.05 -47.08 -16.98
CA LYS A 194 10.07 -48.06 -17.39
C LYS A 194 10.00 -49.38 -16.60
N LYS A 195 9.17 -49.47 -15.56
CA LYS A 195 9.10 -50.57 -14.58
C LYS A 195 7.69 -50.82 -13.99
N ALA A 196 6.58 -50.51 -14.67
CA ALA A 196 5.26 -50.91 -14.16
C ALA A 196 4.89 -52.31 -14.65
N PRO A 197 4.67 -53.31 -13.77
CA PRO A 197 4.08 -54.58 -14.19
C PRO A 197 2.65 -54.29 -14.66
N VAL A 198 2.28 -54.81 -15.84
CA VAL A 198 0.90 -54.79 -16.34
C VAL A 198 0.08 -55.68 -15.41
N LYS A 199 -0.56 -55.07 -14.40
CA LYS A 199 -1.52 -55.78 -13.56
C LYS A 199 -2.81 -55.93 -14.36
N THR A 200 -3.00 -57.12 -14.92
CA THR A 200 -4.28 -57.58 -15.44
C THR A 200 -5.21 -57.85 -14.27
N GLU A 201 -5.84 -56.82 -13.71
CA GLU A 201 -6.99 -57.05 -12.86
C GLU A 201 -7.85 -55.79 -12.76
N LYS A 202 -9.11 -55.96 -13.16
CA LYS A 202 -10.18 -54.96 -13.13
C LYS A 202 -10.60 -54.70 -11.68
N ALA A 203 -9.69 -54.19 -10.85
CA ALA A 203 -10.06 -53.65 -9.55
C ALA A 203 -10.79 -52.32 -9.78
N SER A 204 -12.04 -52.23 -9.33
CA SER A 204 -12.93 -51.09 -9.48
C SER A 204 -12.22 -49.78 -9.08
N ARG A 205 -12.14 -48.85 -10.03
CA ARG A 205 -11.50 -47.55 -9.88
C ARG A 205 -12.38 -46.60 -9.04
N GLU A 206 -12.55 -46.90 -7.76
CA GLU A 206 -13.25 -46.01 -6.84
C GLU A 206 -12.24 -45.32 -5.92
N LEU A 207 -12.35 -43.99 -5.80
CA LEU A 207 -11.48 -43.21 -4.93
C LEU A 207 -11.75 -43.61 -3.47
N LEU A 208 -10.68 -43.87 -2.69
CA LEU A 208 -10.73 -44.25 -1.27
C LEU A 208 -11.65 -43.33 -0.43
N LEU A 209 -11.72 -42.05 -0.79
CA LEU A 209 -12.54 -41.07 -0.07
C LEU A 209 -14.05 -41.33 -0.20
N ASN A 210 -14.48 -41.94 -1.32
CA ASN A 210 -15.89 -42.31 -1.54
C ASN A 210 -16.31 -43.46 -0.61
N SER A 211 -15.40 -44.40 -0.33
CA SER A 211 -15.68 -45.48 0.63
C SER A 211 -15.74 -44.97 2.06
N LEU A 212 -14.95 -43.95 2.40
CA LEU A 212 -14.91 -43.39 3.75
C LEU A 212 -16.10 -42.47 4.04
N LEU A 213 -16.53 -41.68 3.06
CA LEU A 213 -17.62 -40.71 3.23
C LEU A 213 -19.00 -41.34 2.98
N GLY A 214 -19.07 -42.60 2.55
CA GLY A 214 -20.31 -43.29 2.19
C GLY A 214 -21.04 -42.67 0.99
N HIS A 215 -20.42 -41.69 0.33
CA HIS A 215 -20.98 -41.03 -0.84
C HIS A 215 -20.49 -41.76 -2.08
N THR A 216 -21.39 -42.53 -2.69
CA THR A 216 -21.22 -42.90 -4.10
C THR A 216 -21.18 -41.60 -4.90
N VAL A 217 -20.18 -41.44 -5.77
CA VAL A 217 -20.09 -40.28 -6.66
C VAL A 217 -21.44 -40.09 -7.32
N ALA A 218 -22.10 -38.97 -7.04
CA ALA A 218 -23.32 -38.60 -7.72
C ALA A 218 -23.02 -38.68 -9.22
N SER A 219 -23.61 -39.68 -9.87
CA SER A 219 -23.30 -40.01 -11.24
C SER A 219 -23.39 -38.74 -12.09
N THR A 220 -22.33 -38.45 -12.84
CA THR A 220 -22.34 -37.39 -13.85
C THR A 220 -23.25 -37.74 -15.04
N ALA A 221 -23.87 -38.92 -15.02
CA ALA A 221 -24.91 -39.29 -15.96
C ALA A 221 -26.18 -38.45 -15.74
N LYS A 222 -26.87 -38.16 -16.85
CA LYS A 222 -28.17 -37.51 -16.84
C LYS A 222 -29.11 -38.29 -15.89
N PRO A 223 -29.82 -37.61 -14.97
CA PRO A 223 -30.74 -38.28 -14.06
C PRO A 223 -31.81 -39.03 -14.87
N SER A 224 -32.31 -40.16 -14.36
CA SER A 224 -33.43 -40.87 -14.99
C SER A 224 -34.65 -39.93 -15.15
N MET A 225 -35.49 -40.17 -16.15
CA MET A 225 -36.69 -39.35 -16.40
C MET A 225 -37.57 -39.20 -15.15
N ALA A 226 -37.69 -40.25 -14.32
CA ALA A 226 -38.44 -40.19 -13.07
C ALA A 226 -37.80 -39.23 -12.05
N ARG A 227 -36.47 -39.27 -11.91
CA ARG A 227 -35.73 -38.38 -11.02
C ARG A 227 -35.75 -36.94 -11.51
N GLN A 228 -35.70 -36.73 -12.83
CA GLN A 228 -35.84 -35.41 -13.42
C GLN A 228 -37.20 -34.79 -13.11
N ARG A 229 -38.29 -35.57 -13.22
CA ARG A 229 -39.64 -35.11 -12.85
C ARG A 229 -39.73 -34.67 -11.39
N LEU A 230 -39.15 -35.45 -10.47
CA LEU A 230 -39.13 -35.11 -9.05
C LEU A 230 -38.39 -33.78 -8.81
N MET A 231 -37.20 -33.62 -9.40
CA MET A 231 -36.43 -32.37 -9.30
C MET A 231 -37.16 -31.17 -9.92
N GLU A 232 -37.86 -31.36 -11.05
CA GLU A 232 -38.64 -30.32 -11.70
C GLU A 232 -39.87 -29.91 -10.88
N GLU A 233 -40.55 -30.86 -10.24
CA GLU A 233 -41.68 -30.59 -9.34
C GLU A 233 -41.23 -29.82 -8.09
N GLU A 234 -40.10 -30.19 -7.48
CA GLU A 234 -39.50 -29.43 -6.39
C GLU A 234 -39.14 -28.01 -6.83
N ARG A 235 -38.58 -27.87 -8.03
CA ARG A 235 -38.26 -26.56 -8.62
C ARG A 235 -39.52 -25.72 -8.81
N GLN A 236 -40.60 -26.31 -9.32
CA GLN A 236 -41.88 -25.62 -9.51
C GLN A 236 -42.46 -25.15 -8.16
N ARG A 237 -42.49 -26.03 -7.16
CA ARG A 237 -42.92 -25.67 -5.79
C ARG A 237 -42.13 -24.50 -5.20
N ALA A 238 -40.81 -24.49 -5.36
CA ALA A 238 -39.96 -23.39 -4.89
C ALA A 238 -40.27 -22.06 -5.61
N VAL A 239 -40.49 -22.11 -6.92
CA VAL A 239 -40.83 -20.93 -7.72
C VAL A 239 -42.20 -20.36 -7.34
N GLU A 240 -43.19 -21.23 -7.13
CA GLU A 240 -44.53 -20.81 -6.69
C GLU A 240 -44.49 -20.18 -5.29
N ALA A 241 -43.79 -20.81 -4.35
CA ALA A 241 -43.59 -20.25 -3.01
C ALA A 241 -42.92 -18.86 -3.08
N TYR A 242 -41.89 -18.71 -3.93
CA TYR A 242 -41.23 -17.43 -4.14
C TYR A 242 -42.17 -16.37 -4.74
N ARG A 243 -43.01 -16.74 -5.72
CA ARG A 243 -44.00 -15.83 -6.33
C ARG A 243 -45.02 -15.35 -5.31
N LEU A 244 -45.54 -16.25 -4.46
CA LEU A 244 -46.50 -15.91 -3.41
C LEU A 244 -45.86 -14.94 -2.40
N LEU A 245 -44.66 -15.24 -1.92
CA LEU A 245 -43.93 -14.38 -0.98
C LEU A 245 -43.65 -12.99 -1.60
N LYS A 246 -43.29 -12.94 -2.88
CA LYS A 246 -43.08 -11.69 -3.61
C LYS A 246 -44.37 -10.87 -3.72
N LYS A 247 -45.51 -11.51 -3.97
CA LYS A 247 -46.83 -10.85 -4.05
C LYS A 247 -47.26 -10.28 -2.68
N GLN A 248 -47.06 -11.03 -1.61
CA GLN A 248 -47.32 -10.55 -0.24
C GLN A 248 -46.47 -9.31 0.09
N LYS A 249 -45.17 -9.35 -0.20
CA LYS A 249 -44.27 -8.21 0.04
C LYS A 249 -44.68 -6.95 -0.74
N GLN A 250 -45.19 -7.10 -1.96
CA GLN A 250 -45.71 -5.97 -2.74
C GLN A 250 -46.99 -5.38 -2.12
N GLN A 251 -47.91 -6.23 -1.65
CA GLN A 251 -49.10 -5.77 -0.95
C GLN A 251 -48.74 -5.04 0.36
N GLU A 252 -47.80 -5.57 1.15
CA GLU A 252 -47.30 -4.88 2.34
C GLU A 252 -46.67 -3.52 2.02
N GLN A 253 -45.95 -3.40 0.91
CA GLN A 253 -45.41 -2.11 0.48
C GLN A 253 -46.50 -1.13 0.08
N GLN A 254 -47.54 -1.59 -0.62
CA GLN A 254 -48.69 -0.76 -0.99
C GLN A 254 -49.52 -0.34 0.22
N THR A 255 -49.76 -1.23 1.20
CA THR A 255 -50.46 -0.86 2.43
C THR A 255 -49.63 0.10 3.28
N ARG A 256 -48.31 -0.12 3.37
CA ARG A 256 -47.38 0.83 4.03
C ARG A 256 -47.38 2.19 3.35
N SER A 257 -47.30 2.25 2.02
CA SER A 257 -47.33 3.53 1.29
C SER A 257 -48.69 4.23 1.42
N ALA A 258 -49.80 3.50 1.35
CA ALA A 258 -51.13 4.05 1.57
C ALA A 258 -51.32 4.57 2.99
N ASN A 259 -50.82 3.86 4.01
CA ASN A 259 -50.86 4.31 5.40
C ASN A 259 -49.98 5.55 5.63
N LEU A 260 -48.80 5.62 5.02
CA LEU A 260 -47.96 6.83 5.04
C LEU A 260 -48.67 8.02 4.39
N GLY A 261 -49.36 7.82 3.26
CA GLY A 261 -50.16 8.85 2.62
C GLY A 261 -51.30 9.35 3.51
N LYS A 262 -51.98 8.46 4.24
CA LYS A 262 -53.02 8.85 5.20
C LYS A 262 -52.47 9.67 6.36
N LEU A 263 -51.29 9.32 6.89
CA LEU A 263 -50.63 10.08 7.97
C LEU A 263 -50.20 11.48 7.53
N LEU A 264 -49.75 11.64 6.28
CA LEU A 264 -49.37 12.94 5.72
C LEU A 264 -50.57 13.86 5.45
N ASN A 265 -51.77 13.30 5.23
CA ASN A 265 -53.00 14.06 4.99
C ASN A 265 -53.77 14.44 6.28
N LEU A 266 -53.26 14.05 7.46
CA LEU A 266 -53.84 14.32 8.78
C LEU A 266 -53.12 15.46 9.52
N GLN A 267 -52.25 16.19 8.83
CA GLN A 267 -51.47 17.33 9.32
C GLN A 267 -51.80 18.57 8.49
#